data_AF-A0A2T0PU20-F1
#
_entry.id   AF-A0A2T0PU20-F1
#
_cell.length_a   1.000
_cell.length_b   1.000
_cell.length_c   1.000
_cell.angle_alpha   90.00
_cell.angle_beta   90.00
_cell.angle_gamma   90.00
#
_symmetry.space_group_name_H-M   'P 1'
#
loop_
_entity.id
_entity.type
_entity.pdbx_description
1 polymer ?
#
loop_
_entity_poly.entity_id
_entity_poly.type
_entity_poly.pdbx_seq_one_letter_code
_entity_poly.pdbx_strand_id
1 'polypeptide(L)'
;MTIGQIVDANDESAPLGGFLAAQEPAWLAEQLLRIADDDPVVRVRLLGAAGADGAVPACRELLERAVTGFVPYVDDDALHVGDGGWERLERALGALEDLIEYGYAAEVARLAAEAVELYERTHGDAEGEHGERLAEIAESAAGPAGG
;
A
#
# COMPACT_ATOMS: atom_id res chain seq x y z
N MET A 1 -2.33 -42.90 14.65
CA MET A 1 -2.61 -42.26 13.36
C MET A 1 -2.38 -40.77 13.56
N THR A 2 -1.13 -40.34 13.39
CA THR A 2 -0.70 -38.97 13.66
C THR A 2 -0.96 -38.16 12.40
N ILE A 3 -1.81 -37.13 12.51
CA ILE A 3 -2.07 -36.18 11.43
C ILE A 3 -0.77 -35.42 11.19
N GLY A 4 -0.14 -35.73 10.07
CA GLY A 4 1.09 -35.11 9.60
C GLY A 4 0.87 -33.61 9.37
N GLN A 5 1.83 -32.84 9.85
CA GLN A 5 1.86 -31.39 9.83
C GLN A 5 1.70 -30.85 8.41
N ILE A 6 0.74 -29.96 8.23
CA ILE A 6 0.77 -28.95 7.18
C ILE A 6 1.42 -27.73 7.82
N VAL A 7 2.73 -27.57 7.65
CA VAL A 7 3.42 -26.28 7.83
C VAL A 7 4.52 -26.23 6.79
N ASP A 8 4.14 -25.98 5.54
CA ASP A 8 5.06 -25.62 4.47
C ASP A 8 5.07 -24.08 4.37
N ALA A 9 5.52 -23.44 5.46
CA ALA A 9 5.77 -22.01 5.50
C ALA A 9 7.28 -21.79 5.38
N ASN A 10 7.77 -21.79 4.13
CA ASN A 10 9.07 -21.29 3.65
C ASN A 10 10.27 -21.36 4.63
N ASP A 11 11.06 -22.42 4.48
CA ASP A 11 12.31 -22.74 5.19
C ASP A 11 13.41 -21.63 5.08
N GLU A 12 13.30 -20.69 4.14
CA GLU A 12 14.24 -19.56 3.98
C GLU A 12 14.00 -18.41 4.97
N SER A 13 12.80 -18.33 5.56
CA SER A 13 12.43 -17.25 6.48
C SER A 13 13.13 -17.37 7.84
N ALA A 14 13.39 -18.60 8.28
CA ALA A 14 14.02 -18.88 9.57
C ALA A 14 15.49 -18.43 9.63
N PRO A 15 16.35 -18.71 8.63
CA PRO A 15 17.70 -18.16 8.56
C PRO A 15 17.75 -16.61 8.51
N LEU A 16 16.86 -15.98 7.75
CA LEU A 16 16.79 -14.52 7.65
C LEU A 16 16.37 -13.88 8.98
N GLY A 17 15.33 -14.42 9.62
CA GLY A 17 14.88 -13.95 10.93
C GLY A 17 15.97 -14.05 12.00
N GLY A 18 16.73 -15.16 12.00
CA GLY A 18 17.88 -15.33 12.89
C GLY A 18 19.01 -14.34 12.63
N PHE A 19 19.32 -14.07 11.35
CA PHE A 19 20.30 -13.05 10.98
C PHE A 19 19.89 -11.66 11.47
N LEU A 20 18.65 -11.24 11.18
CA LEU A 20 18.13 -9.93 11.56
C LEU A 20 18.08 -9.76 13.08
N ALA A 21 17.65 -10.79 13.82
CA ALA A 21 17.60 -10.78 15.27
C ALA A 21 18.99 -10.68 15.93
N ALA A 22 20.05 -11.06 15.22
CA ALA A 22 21.43 -10.96 15.70
C ALA A 22 22.10 -9.61 15.38
N GLN A 23 21.44 -8.72 14.63
CA GLN A 23 22.02 -7.41 14.26
C GLN A 23 21.78 -6.34 15.32
N GLU A 24 22.66 -5.34 15.32
CA GLU A 24 22.52 -4.15 16.16
C GLU A 24 21.31 -3.30 15.71
N PRO A 25 20.48 -2.77 16.63
CA PRO A 25 19.30 -1.98 16.29
C PRO A 25 19.61 -0.75 15.42
N ALA A 26 20.74 -0.08 15.66
CA ALA A 26 21.15 1.08 14.87
C ALA A 26 21.42 0.70 13.40
N TRP A 27 22.07 -0.44 13.18
CA TRP A 27 22.33 -0.94 11.84
C TRP A 27 21.03 -1.29 11.11
N LEU A 28 20.08 -1.94 11.79
CA LEU A 28 18.76 -2.26 11.23
C LEU A 28 17.99 -0.99 10.83
N ALA A 29 18.00 0.03 11.68
CA ALA A 29 17.37 1.31 11.39
C ALA A 29 17.97 1.97 10.14
N GLU A 30 19.30 1.94 9.98
CA GLU A 30 19.96 2.43 8.77
C GLU A 30 19.57 1.65 7.51
N GLN A 31 19.42 0.32 7.61
CA GLN A 31 18.96 -0.48 6.46
C GLN A 31 17.51 -0.14 6.09
N LEU A 32 16.62 0.00 7.08
CA LEU A 32 15.22 0.36 6.85
C LEU A 32 15.08 1.75 6.23
N LEU A 33 15.88 2.72 6.69
CA LEU A 33 15.92 4.06 6.10
C LEU A 33 16.39 4.02 4.64
N ARG A 34 17.43 3.22 4.33
CA ARG A 34 17.88 3.05 2.94
C ARG A 34 16.79 2.44 2.06
N ILE A 35 16.11 1.40 2.53
CA ILE A 35 15.00 0.79 1.80
C ILE A 35 13.86 1.80 1.61
N ALA A 36 13.55 2.61 2.62
CA ALA A 36 12.52 3.63 2.54
C ALA A 36 12.85 4.80 1.60
N ASP A 37 14.13 5.08 1.35
CA ASP A 37 14.54 6.04 0.34
C ASP A 37 14.33 5.50 -1.08
N ASP A 38 14.46 4.18 -1.28
CA ASP A 38 14.26 3.51 -2.57
C ASP A 38 12.78 3.12 -2.83
N ASP A 39 12.02 2.78 -1.78
CA ASP A 39 10.64 2.31 -1.84
C ASP A 39 9.67 3.22 -1.05
N PRO A 40 8.87 4.05 -1.76
CA PRO A 40 7.94 4.98 -1.11
C PRO A 40 6.87 4.31 -0.25
N VAL A 41 6.49 3.05 -0.52
CA VAL A 41 5.51 2.30 0.29
C VAL A 41 6.10 2.01 1.66
N VAL A 42 7.37 1.58 1.69
CA VAL A 42 8.10 1.35 2.94
C VAL A 42 8.24 2.66 3.73
N ARG A 43 8.51 3.78 3.04
CA ARG A 43 8.55 5.10 3.67
C ARG A 43 7.25 5.47 4.37
N VAL A 44 6.11 5.32 3.70
CA VAL A 44 4.79 5.59 4.28
C VAL A 44 4.55 4.71 5.51
N ARG A 45 4.85 3.41 5.42
CA ARG A 45 4.70 2.47 6.54
C ARG A 45 5.53 2.86 7.75
N LEU A 46 6.80 3.18 7.56
CA LEU A 46 7.68 3.58 8.66
C LEU A 46 7.25 4.91 9.29
N LEU A 47 6.82 5.90 8.49
CA LEU A 47 6.29 7.16 9.00
C LEU A 47 4.99 6.95 9.78
N GLY A 48 4.08 6.12 9.25
CA GLY A 48 2.83 5.76 9.89
C GLY A 48 3.06 5.07 11.24
N ALA A 49 3.86 4.01 11.26
CA ALA A 49 4.22 3.27 12.47
C ALA A 49 4.94 4.14 13.51
N ALA A 50 5.69 5.16 13.08
CA ALA A 50 6.34 6.12 13.97
C ALA A 50 5.40 7.20 14.52
N GLY A 51 4.15 7.28 14.07
CA GLY A 51 3.24 8.36 14.46
C GLY A 51 3.64 9.72 13.87
N ALA A 52 4.36 9.73 12.74
CA ALA A 52 4.91 10.96 12.18
C ALA A 52 3.90 11.71 11.31
N ASP A 53 3.80 13.03 11.49
CA ASP A 53 2.93 13.92 10.70
C ASP A 53 3.17 13.83 9.18
N GLY A 54 4.36 13.38 8.77
CA GLY A 54 4.74 13.19 7.37
C GLY A 54 4.12 11.96 6.70
N ALA A 55 3.47 11.05 7.44
CA ALA A 55 2.92 9.81 6.89
C ALA A 55 1.83 10.06 5.83
N VAL A 56 0.88 10.94 6.16
CA VAL A 56 -0.27 11.26 5.28
C VAL A 56 0.16 12.01 4.02
N PRO A 57 1.00 13.08 4.08
CA PRO A 57 1.55 13.70 2.87
C PRO A 57 2.31 12.73 1.97
N ALA A 58 3.14 11.84 2.54
CA ALA A 58 3.88 10.86 1.76
C ALA A 58 2.95 9.84 1.07
N CYS A 59 1.87 9.43 1.73
CA CYS A 59 0.88 8.54 1.14
C CYS A 59 0.10 9.21 0.00
N ARG A 60 -0.25 10.49 0.13
CA ARG A 60 -0.85 11.27 -0.95
C ARG A 60 0.04 11.27 -2.19
N GLU A 61 1.33 11.62 -2.05
CA GLU A 61 2.27 11.63 -3.17
C GLU A 61 2.43 10.25 -3.82
N LEU A 62 2.44 9.19 -3.01
CA LEU A 62 2.47 7.80 -3.50
C LEU A 62 1.21 7.48 -4.33
N LEU A 63 0.02 7.79 -3.83
CA LEU A 63 -1.25 7.54 -4.52
C LEU A 63 -1.38 8.33 -5.81
N GLU A 64 -1.05 9.62 -5.80
CA GLU A 64 -1.09 10.46 -7.00
C GLU A 64 -0.21 9.86 -8.11
N ARG A 65 1.00 9.43 -7.77
CA ARG A 65 1.92 8.79 -8.73
C ARG A 65 1.42 7.43 -9.20
N ALA A 66 0.77 6.67 -8.32
CA ALA A 66 0.23 5.36 -8.67
C ALA A 66 -0.96 5.49 -9.62
N VAL A 67 -1.94 6.34 -9.29
CA VAL A 67 -3.15 6.58 -10.10
C VAL A 67 -2.80 7.19 -11.46
N THR A 68 -1.93 8.18 -11.51
CA THR A 68 -1.53 8.82 -12.78
C THR A 68 -0.60 7.96 -13.63
N GLY A 69 0.15 7.06 -13.00
CA GLY A 69 1.03 6.11 -13.67
C GLY A 69 0.36 4.78 -14.04
N PHE A 70 -0.91 4.59 -13.67
CA PHE A 70 -1.70 3.42 -14.03
C PHE A 70 -2.22 3.54 -15.46
N VAL A 71 -2.20 2.44 -16.20
CA VAL A 71 -2.75 2.35 -17.55
C VAL A 71 -3.73 1.17 -17.53
N PRO A 72 -5.05 1.44 -17.51
CA PRO A 72 -6.05 0.38 -17.56
C PRO A 72 -5.85 -0.50 -18.81
N TYR A 73 -6.03 -1.81 -18.66
CA TYR A 73 -6.06 -2.71 -19.81
C TYR A 73 -7.27 -2.36 -20.69
N VAL A 74 -7.01 -1.73 -21.83
CA VAL A 74 -7.99 -1.58 -22.90
C VAL A 74 -7.78 -2.74 -23.85
N ASP A 75 -8.78 -3.60 -23.98
CA ASP A 75 -8.77 -4.80 -24.80
C ASP A 75 -8.72 -4.42 -26.30
N ASP A 76 -7.56 -3.96 -26.77
CA ASP A 76 -7.34 -3.54 -28.15
C ASP A 76 -5.86 -3.73 -28.53
N ASP A 77 -5.47 -4.99 -28.81
CA ASP A 77 -4.30 -5.43 -29.59
C ASP A 77 -2.91 -4.79 -29.33
N ALA A 78 -2.75 -4.01 -28.27
CA ALA A 78 -1.50 -3.36 -27.93
C ALA A 78 -0.66 -4.30 -27.06
N LEU A 79 0.56 -4.59 -27.52
CA LEU A 79 1.59 -5.25 -26.73
C LEU A 79 1.93 -4.40 -25.50
N HIS A 80 1.15 -4.52 -24.43
CA HIS A 80 1.47 -3.93 -23.14
C HIS A 80 2.66 -4.68 -22.55
N VAL A 81 3.83 -4.02 -22.60
CA VAL A 81 5.05 -4.51 -21.97
C VAL A 81 4.99 -4.12 -20.49
N GLY A 82 4.42 -4.98 -19.65
CA GLY A 82 4.35 -4.80 -18.20
C GLY A 82 2.93 -4.92 -17.64
N ASP A 83 2.79 -4.70 -16.34
CA ASP A 83 1.52 -4.83 -15.58
C ASP A 83 0.62 -3.60 -15.66
N GLY A 84 0.94 -2.60 -16.49
CA GLY A 84 0.20 -1.35 -16.59
C GLY A 84 0.26 -0.49 -15.31
N GLY A 85 1.19 -0.76 -14.40
CA GLY A 85 1.25 -0.09 -13.09
C GLY A 85 0.29 -0.66 -12.05
N TRP A 86 -0.34 -1.81 -12.31
CA TRP A 86 -1.21 -2.54 -11.40
C TRP A 86 -0.58 -2.74 -10.02
N GLU A 87 0.63 -3.33 -9.96
CA GLU A 87 1.30 -3.62 -8.68
C GLU A 87 1.60 -2.32 -7.91
N ARG A 88 1.91 -1.23 -8.61
CA ARG A 88 2.15 0.06 -7.96
C ARG A 88 0.87 0.60 -7.32
N LEU A 89 -0.26 0.47 -8.00
CA LEU A 89 -1.55 0.91 -7.48
C LEU A 89 -1.97 0.05 -6.29
N GLU A 90 -1.94 -1.28 -6.41
CA GLU A 90 -2.21 -2.21 -5.31
C GLU A 90 -1.37 -1.93 -4.07
N ARG A 91 -0.07 -1.70 -4.23
CA ARG A 91 0.80 -1.37 -3.10
C ARG A 91 0.50 -0.02 -2.47
N ALA A 92 0.03 0.96 -3.25
CA ALA A 92 -0.42 2.24 -2.74
C ALA A 92 -1.75 2.11 -1.97
N LEU A 93 -2.67 1.25 -2.42
CA LEU A 93 -3.90 0.91 -1.71
C LEU A 93 -3.59 0.19 -0.39
N GLY A 94 -2.68 -0.78 -0.39
CA GLY A 94 -2.22 -1.43 0.83
C GLY A 94 -1.61 -0.45 1.83
N ALA A 95 -0.89 0.58 1.36
CA ALA A 95 -0.36 1.63 2.23
C ALA A 95 -1.45 2.47 2.90
N LEU A 96 -2.60 2.68 2.25
CA LEU A 96 -3.77 3.32 2.88
C LEU A 96 -4.31 2.46 4.02
N GLU A 97 -4.44 1.16 3.80
CA GLU A 97 -4.91 0.21 4.82
C GLU A 97 -3.97 0.16 6.02
N ASP A 98 -2.67 0.08 5.79
CA ASP A 98 -1.66 0.15 6.86
C ASP A 98 -1.80 1.43 7.69
N LEU A 99 -2.06 2.58 7.05
CA LEU A 99 -2.30 3.83 7.76
C LEU A 99 -3.58 3.82 8.61
N ILE A 100 -4.63 3.10 8.19
CA ILE A 100 -5.82 2.87 9.04
C ILE A 100 -5.39 2.13 10.31
N GLU A 101 -4.61 1.06 10.16
CA GLU A 101 -4.13 0.26 11.30
C GLU A 101 -3.22 1.06 12.24
N TYR A 102 -2.47 2.03 11.71
CA TYR A 102 -1.66 2.97 12.50
C TYR A 102 -2.45 4.13 13.12
N GLY A 103 -3.76 4.21 12.91
CA GLY A 103 -4.65 5.17 13.56
C GLY A 103 -4.97 6.44 12.75
N TYR A 104 -4.69 6.46 11.44
CA TYR A 104 -4.95 7.60 10.55
C TYR A 104 -6.26 7.48 9.76
N ALA A 105 -7.25 6.73 10.27
CA ALA A 105 -8.47 6.41 9.53
C ALA A 105 -9.19 7.66 8.95
N ALA A 106 -9.29 8.75 9.71
CA ALA A 106 -9.97 9.97 9.26
C ALA A 106 -9.22 10.70 8.11
N GLU A 107 -7.89 10.64 8.10
CA GLU A 107 -7.05 11.17 7.04
C GLU A 107 -7.09 10.26 5.80
N VAL A 108 -7.03 8.94 6.01
CA VAL A 108 -7.16 7.93 4.94
C VAL A 108 -8.50 8.07 4.24
N ALA A 109 -9.61 8.22 4.96
CA ALA A 109 -10.93 8.41 4.35
C ALA A 109 -10.96 9.59 3.36
N ARG A 110 -10.31 10.70 3.74
CA ARG A 110 -10.18 11.89 2.89
C ARG A 110 -9.25 11.62 1.69
N LEU A 111 -8.09 11.01 1.92
CA LEU A 111 -7.15 10.68 0.84
C LEU A 111 -7.74 9.70 -0.18
N ALA A 112 -8.47 8.68 0.28
CA ALA A 112 -9.10 7.70 -0.58
C ALA A 112 -10.20 8.35 -1.44
N ALA A 113 -11.03 9.23 -0.87
CA ALA A 113 -12.01 10.00 -1.63
C ALA A 113 -11.35 10.94 -2.66
N GLU A 114 -10.30 11.66 -2.28
CA GLU A 114 -9.49 12.49 -3.20
C GLU A 114 -8.90 11.64 -4.36
N ALA A 115 -8.47 10.42 -4.06
CA ALA A 115 -7.92 9.49 -5.03
C ALA A 115 -8.98 8.91 -5.97
N VAL A 116 -10.21 8.64 -5.51
CA VAL A 116 -11.35 8.29 -6.39
C VAL A 116 -11.58 9.40 -7.41
N GLU A 117 -11.70 10.65 -6.98
CA GLU A 117 -11.90 11.79 -7.88
C GLU A 117 -10.75 11.96 -8.88
N LEU A 118 -9.51 11.67 -8.46
CA LEU A 118 -8.35 11.68 -9.35
C LEU A 118 -8.40 10.54 -10.36
N TYR A 119 -8.79 9.34 -9.93
CA TYR A 119 -8.89 8.16 -10.77
C TYR A 119 -9.95 8.36 -11.86
N GLU A 120 -11.16 8.79 -11.50
CA GLU A 120 -12.23 9.12 -12.45
C GLU A 120 -11.78 10.15 -13.49
N ARG A 121 -11.11 11.21 -13.04
CA ARG A 121 -10.62 12.27 -13.94
C ARG A 121 -9.54 11.77 -14.89
N THR A 122 -8.73 10.81 -14.47
CA THR A 122 -7.60 10.30 -15.24
C THR A 122 -8.04 9.22 -16.22
N HIS A 123 -8.95 8.33 -15.80
CA HIS A 123 -9.29 7.10 -16.52
C HIS A 123 -10.74 7.07 -17.05
N GLY A 124 -11.56 8.05 -16.67
CA GLY A 124 -12.92 8.26 -17.17
C GLY A 124 -14.03 7.71 -16.29
N ASP A 125 -13.83 6.53 -15.69
CA ASP A 125 -14.82 5.87 -14.83
C ASP A 125 -14.14 5.18 -13.63
N ALA A 126 -14.73 5.34 -12.43
CA ALA A 126 -14.31 4.64 -11.20
C ALA A 126 -14.97 3.27 -11.02
N GLU A 127 -15.90 2.85 -11.90
CA GLU A 127 -16.51 1.51 -11.87
C GLU A 127 -15.50 0.37 -12.20
N GLY A 128 -14.21 0.67 -12.36
CA GLY A 128 -13.15 -0.34 -12.45
C GLY A 128 -12.68 -0.82 -11.07
N GLU A 129 -12.14 -2.04 -11.00
CA GLU A 129 -11.71 -2.72 -9.75
C GLU A 129 -10.96 -1.82 -8.76
N HIS A 130 -9.98 -1.04 -9.20
CA HIS A 130 -9.23 -0.14 -8.30
C HIS A 130 -10.02 1.11 -7.87
N GLY A 131 -10.91 1.63 -8.72
CA GLY A 131 -11.77 2.75 -8.38
C GLY A 131 -12.81 2.34 -7.32
N GLU A 132 -13.41 1.17 -7.50
CA GLU A 132 -14.28 0.53 -6.50
C GLU A 132 -13.50 0.30 -5.19
N ARG A 133 -12.27 -0.24 -5.27
CA ARG A 133 -11.44 -0.49 -4.09
C ARG A 133 -11.10 0.79 -3.32
N LEU A 134 -10.77 1.88 -4.03
CA LEU A 134 -10.56 3.19 -3.40
C LEU A 134 -11.82 3.69 -2.68
N ALA A 135 -13.00 3.52 -3.29
CA ALA A 135 -14.27 3.90 -2.68
C ALA A 135 -14.57 3.06 -1.42
N GLU A 136 -14.33 1.74 -1.46
CA GLU A 136 -14.47 0.86 -0.30
C GLU A 136 -13.55 1.29 0.86
N ILE A 137 -12.29 1.62 0.56
CA ILE A 137 -11.34 2.11 1.58
C ILE A 137 -11.85 3.43 2.18
N ALA A 138 -12.34 4.35 1.35
CA ALA A 138 -12.89 5.62 1.82
C ALA A 138 -14.08 5.42 2.77
N GLU A 139 -15.02 4.54 2.41
CA GLU A 139 -16.19 4.21 3.22
C GLU A 139 -15.80 3.53 4.53
N SER A 140 -14.94 2.51 4.46
CA SER A 140 -14.47 1.77 5.64
C SER A 140 -13.75 2.68 6.63
N ALA A 141 -12.88 3.56 6.13
CA ALA A 141 -12.09 4.46 6.95
C ALA A 141 -12.91 5.61 7.57
N ALA A 142 -14.01 6.03 6.94
CA ALA A 142 -14.94 7.02 7.50
C ALA A 142 -15.70 6.48 8.73
N GLY A 143 -15.75 5.15 8.90
CA GLY A 143 -16.55 4.47 9.93
C GLY A 143 -18.05 4.55 9.62
N PRO A 144 -18.90 3.84 10.39
CA PRO A 144 -20.34 4.02 10.27
C PRO A 144 -20.67 5.48 10.58
N ALA A 145 -21.23 6.19 9.61
CA ALA A 145 -21.66 7.57 9.77
C ALA A 145 -22.64 7.69 10.96
N GLY A 146 -22.13 8.04 12.14
CA GLY A 146 -22.90 8.38 13.35
C GLY A 146 -23.86 7.29 13.85
N GLY A 147 -23.50 6.63 14.95
CA GLY A 147 -24.49 5.96 15.81
C GLY A 147 -25.44 6.94 16.48
#